data_AF-A0A194UV48-F1
#
_entry.id   AF-A0A194UV48-F1
#
_cell.length_a   1.000
_cell.length_b   1.000
_cell.length_c   1.000
_cell.angle_alpha   90.00
_cell.angle_beta   90.00
_cell.angle_gamma   90.00
#
_symmetry.space_group_name_H-M   'P 1'
#
loop_
_entity.id
_entity.type
_entity.pdbx_description
1 polymer ?
#
loop_
_entity_poly.entity_id
_entity_poly.type
_entity_poly.pdbx_seq_one_letter_code
_entity_poly.pdbx_strand_id
1 'polypeptide(L)'
;MAPLDQPDHNTVERQLKDVIQILYEIMIQVTNYDAHLAPTSSSNTPNGNSTPLRTPIPTTTTTSSSNAPPTREVLASQLNQLSSALQSVHRVSTHPSAPTALPSLPFELIQYVEGGRNPDIYTREFVELVRRQNQLMRGKMRAFGDFRDVLAREMGEALPELREDVGRVVQGTGHCWTLQDICCNGMFALA
;
A
#
# COMPACT_ATOMS: atom_id res chain seq x y z
N MET A 1 -13.11 -31.78 -5.05
CA MET A 1 -12.61 -30.40 -5.27
C MET A 1 -12.21 -29.88 -3.89
N ALA A 2 -10.91 -29.83 -3.60
CA ALA A 2 -10.42 -29.29 -2.34
C ALA A 2 -10.60 -27.76 -2.35
N PRO A 3 -11.03 -27.12 -1.25
CA PRO A 3 -11.06 -25.67 -1.18
C PRO A 3 -9.65 -25.13 -1.41
N LEU A 4 -9.48 -24.29 -2.41
CA LEU A 4 -8.26 -23.52 -2.60
C LEU A 4 -8.25 -22.47 -1.51
N ASP A 5 -7.34 -22.58 -0.53
CA ASP A 5 -7.06 -21.52 0.44
C ASP A 5 -6.55 -20.31 -0.35
N GLN A 6 -7.48 -19.45 -0.76
CA GLN A 6 -7.16 -18.20 -1.42
C GLN A 6 -6.36 -17.37 -0.41
N PRO A 7 -5.21 -16.80 -0.82
CA PRO A 7 -4.44 -15.96 0.08
C PRO A 7 -5.28 -14.74 0.46
N ASP A 8 -5.82 -14.79 1.68
CA ASP A 8 -6.70 -13.76 2.22
C ASP A 8 -5.88 -12.60 2.76
N HIS A 9 -6.29 -11.37 2.42
CA HIS A 9 -5.70 -10.14 2.90
C HIS A 9 -5.55 -10.13 4.42
N ASN A 10 -6.57 -10.61 5.16
CA ASN A 10 -6.53 -10.65 6.62
C ASN A 10 -5.44 -11.59 7.15
N THR A 11 -5.12 -12.66 6.41
CA THR A 11 -4.08 -13.61 6.80
C THR A 11 -2.70 -12.97 6.65
N VAL A 12 -2.47 -12.25 5.56
CA VAL A 12 -1.22 -11.49 5.34
C VAL A 12 -1.07 -10.39 6.39
N GLU A 13 -2.14 -9.67 6.70
CA GLU A 13 -2.12 -8.63 7.71
C GLU A 13 -1.73 -9.17 9.10
N ARG A 14 -2.33 -10.30 9.52
CA ARG A 14 -1.97 -10.97 10.78
C ARG A 14 -0.51 -11.42 10.78
N GLN A 15 -0.06 -12.09 9.73
CA GLN A 15 1.34 -12.53 9.61
C GLN A 15 2.32 -11.34 9.68
N LEU A 16 1.98 -10.21 9.06
CA LEU A 16 2.82 -9.01 9.11
C LEU A 16 2.88 -8.41 10.53
N LYS A 17 1.76 -8.38 11.24
CA LYS A 17 1.71 -7.95 12.65
C LYS A 17 2.58 -8.85 13.53
N ASP A 18 2.49 -10.17 13.35
CA ASP A 18 3.29 -11.13 14.10
C ASP A 18 4.79 -10.94 13.84
N VAL A 19 5.20 -10.73 12.59
CA VAL A 19 6.61 -10.43 12.24
C VAL A 19 7.11 -9.16 12.93
N ILE A 20 6.33 -8.08 12.89
CA ILE A 20 6.69 -6.81 13.55
C ILE A 20 6.80 -7.02 15.05
N GLN A 21 5.89 -7.77 15.65
CA GLN A 21 5.91 -8.07 17.07
C GLN A 21 7.16 -8.88 17.45
N ILE A 22 7.52 -9.92 16.69
CA ILE A 22 8.74 -10.70 16.92
C ILE A 22 9.99 -9.81 16.82
N LEU A 23 10.06 -8.90 15.84
CA LEU A 23 11.18 -7.96 15.72
C LEU A 23 11.28 -7.00 16.92
N TYR A 24 10.14 -6.52 17.42
CA TYR A 24 10.10 -5.67 18.61
C TYR A 24 10.56 -6.43 19.87
N GLU A 25 10.09 -7.66 20.05
CA GLU A 25 10.50 -8.50 21.18
C GLU A 25 12.00 -8.83 21.15
N ILE A 26 12.55 -9.16 19.97
CA ILE A 26 13.99 -9.39 19.78
C ILE A 26 14.78 -8.14 20.17
N MET A 27 14.36 -6.95 19.72
CA MET A 27 15.03 -5.69 20.05
C MET A 27 15.10 -5.45 21.56
N ILE A 28 14.02 -5.73 22.29
CA ILE A 28 14.01 -5.61 23.76
C ILE A 28 14.97 -6.62 24.40
N GLN A 29 14.91 -7.89 23.96
CA GLN A 29 15.68 -8.96 24.58
C GLN A 29 17.19 -8.85 24.31
N VAL A 30 17.60 -8.38 23.13
CA VAL A 30 19.02 -8.13 22.80
C VAL A 30 19.59 -7.03 23.67
N THR A 31 18.82 -5.97 23.94
CA THR A 31 19.24 -4.87 24.83
C THR A 31 19.50 -5.38 26.26
N ASN A 32 18.65 -6.29 26.75
CA ASN A 32 18.81 -6.90 28.07
C ASN A 32 19.94 -7.94 28.10
N TYR A 33 20.18 -8.64 26.98
CA TYR A 33 21.25 -9.63 26.86
C TYR A 33 22.64 -8.99 27.03
N ASP A 34 22.89 -7.82 26.42
CA ASP A 34 24.17 -7.11 26.55
C ASP A 34 24.42 -6.62 27.99
N ALA A 35 23.37 -6.18 28.70
CA ALA A 35 23.46 -5.79 30.10
C ALA A 35 23.93 -6.94 31.02
N HIS A 36 23.64 -8.21 30.67
CA HIS A 36 24.11 -9.39 31.40
C HIS A 36 25.54 -9.82 31.04
N LEU A 37 26.08 -9.33 29.92
CA LEU A 37 27.45 -9.58 29.48
C LEU A 37 28.44 -8.52 29.94
N ALA A 38 27.95 -7.36 30.42
CA ALA A 38 28.79 -6.36 31.07
C ALA A 38 29.51 -7.01 32.27
N PRO A 39 30.85 -7.13 32.25
CA PRO A 39 31.56 -7.73 33.36
C PRO A 39 31.31 -6.86 34.59
N THR A 40 30.69 -7.42 35.62
CA THR A 40 30.76 -6.85 36.97
C THR A 40 32.24 -6.75 37.29
N SER A 41 32.78 -5.54 37.19
CA SER A 41 34.12 -5.21 37.64
C SER A 41 34.15 -5.44 39.14
N SER A 42 34.51 -6.66 39.54
CA SER A 42 34.93 -6.98 40.90
C SER A 42 36.10 -6.05 41.21
N SER A 43 35.84 -5.01 41.96
CA SER A 43 36.84 -4.10 42.52
C SER A 43 37.73 -4.90 43.48
N ASN A 44 38.78 -5.54 42.95
CA ASN A 44 39.85 -6.09 43.76
C ASN A 44 40.78 -4.94 44.14
N THR A 45 40.56 -4.39 45.33
CA THR A 45 41.56 -3.58 46.04
C THR A 45 42.72 -4.50 46.48
N PRO A 46 43.99 -4.17 46.18
CA PRO A 46 45.12 -4.96 46.66
C PRO A 46 45.45 -4.52 48.09
N ASN A 47 45.16 -5.35 49.10
CA ASN A 47 45.68 -5.17 50.45
C ASN A 47 46.64 -6.32 50.78
N GLY A 48 47.88 -5.98 51.12
CA GLY A 48 49.00 -6.90 51.23
C GLY A 48 49.03 -7.75 52.51
N ASN A 49 49.94 -8.73 52.47
CA ASN A 49 50.49 -9.57 53.56
C ASN A 49 49.58 -10.62 54.22
N SER A 50 49.82 -11.92 53.96
CA SER A 50 50.86 -12.74 54.62
C SER A 50 50.65 -14.27 54.49
N THR A 51 51.76 -14.97 54.20
CA THR A 51 52.14 -16.38 54.52
C THR A 51 51.51 -17.61 53.81
N PRO A 52 52.33 -18.63 53.42
CA PRO A 52 51.87 -19.85 52.73
C PRO A 52 51.88 -21.11 53.62
N LEU A 53 50.87 -22.01 53.53
CA LEU A 53 51.06 -23.48 53.73
C LEU A 53 49.80 -24.34 53.45
N ARG A 54 50.05 -25.50 52.81
CA ARG A 54 49.43 -26.85 52.99
C ARG A 54 48.31 -27.39 52.04
N THR A 55 48.74 -28.36 51.19
CA THR A 55 48.19 -29.73 50.92
C THR A 55 46.91 -29.98 50.06
N PRO A 56 46.74 -31.20 49.47
CA PRO A 56 46.22 -31.43 48.09
C PRO A 56 44.84 -32.14 47.94
N ILE A 57 44.17 -31.88 46.79
CA ILE A 57 43.21 -32.68 45.95
C ILE A 57 41.97 -33.34 46.65
N PRO A 58 40.72 -33.18 46.13
CA PRO A 58 40.14 -34.11 45.15
C PRO A 58 39.47 -33.44 43.94
N THR A 59 39.73 -34.04 42.78
CA THR A 59 38.98 -33.98 41.53
C THR A 59 37.48 -34.19 41.77
N THR A 60 36.68 -33.15 41.55
CA THR A 60 35.28 -33.31 41.16
C THR A 60 35.13 -32.84 39.73
N THR A 61 34.93 -33.81 38.86
CA THR A 61 34.44 -33.67 37.48
C THR A 61 33.08 -32.97 37.53
N THR A 62 33.07 -31.64 37.59
CA THR A 62 31.86 -30.88 37.37
C THR A 62 31.67 -30.82 35.86
N THR A 63 30.85 -31.74 35.38
CA THR A 63 30.15 -31.69 34.11
C THR A 63 29.88 -30.25 33.72
N SER A 64 30.53 -29.79 32.65
CA SER A 64 30.22 -28.54 31.96
C SER A 64 28.85 -28.66 31.30
N SER A 65 27.78 -28.64 32.12
CA SER A 65 26.44 -28.38 31.63
C SER A 65 26.40 -26.91 31.22
N SER A 66 26.36 -26.72 29.91
CA SER A 66 25.94 -25.53 29.17
C SER A 66 25.10 -24.53 29.97
N ASN A 67 25.74 -23.64 30.73
CA ASN A 67 25.08 -22.44 31.28
C ASN A 67 25.03 -21.38 30.17
N ALA A 68 24.21 -21.62 29.15
CA ALA A 68 23.74 -20.52 28.33
C ALA A 68 22.85 -19.64 29.22
N PRO A 69 23.01 -18.30 29.23
CA PRO A 69 22.07 -17.44 29.94
C PRO A 69 20.65 -17.69 29.38
N PRO A 70 19.60 -17.70 30.21
CA PRO A 70 18.23 -18.04 29.80
C PRO A 70 17.73 -17.17 28.63
N THR A 71 18.23 -15.94 28.53
CA THR A 71 17.98 -15.00 27.42
C THR A 71 18.50 -15.49 26.06
N ARG A 72 19.58 -16.29 26.02
CA ARG A 72 20.13 -16.84 24.76
C ARG A 72 19.18 -17.83 24.09
N GLU A 73 18.55 -18.70 24.88
CA GLU A 73 17.63 -19.72 24.38
C GLU A 73 16.34 -19.07 23.85
N VAL A 74 15.83 -18.06 24.55
CA VAL A 74 14.65 -17.29 24.11
C VAL A 74 14.95 -16.56 22.80
N LEU A 75 16.09 -15.86 22.70
CA LEU A 75 16.50 -15.19 21.46
C LEU A 75 16.64 -16.17 20.28
N ALA A 76 17.23 -17.34 20.50
CA ALA A 76 17.34 -18.38 19.48
C ALA A 76 15.96 -18.88 19.02
N SER A 77 15.02 -19.05 19.96
CA SER A 77 13.65 -19.43 19.64
C SER A 77 12.92 -18.35 18.80
N GLN A 78 13.10 -17.07 19.14
CA GLN A 78 12.49 -15.95 18.42
C GLN A 78 13.05 -15.78 17.00
N LEU A 79 14.35 -15.99 16.79
CA LEU A 79 14.95 -15.98 15.46
C LEU A 79 14.37 -17.09 14.57
N ASN A 80 14.15 -18.28 15.12
CA ASN A 80 13.52 -19.38 14.39
C ASN A 80 12.05 -19.08 14.05
N GLN A 81 11.31 -18.44 14.97
CA GLN A 81 9.95 -17.97 14.74
C GLN A 81 9.90 -16.89 13.65
N LEU A 82 10.81 -15.90 13.69
CA LEU A 82 10.93 -14.87 12.66
C LEU A 82 11.18 -15.47 11.27
N SER A 83 12.13 -16.39 11.17
CA SER A 83 12.46 -17.08 9.92
C SER A 83 11.23 -17.80 9.34
N SER A 84 10.49 -18.51 10.19
CA SER A 84 9.27 -19.23 9.80
C SER A 84 8.16 -18.27 9.34
N ALA A 85 7.98 -17.15 10.05
CA ALA A 85 6.98 -16.13 9.74
C ALA A 85 7.29 -15.38 8.43
N LEU A 86 8.55 -15.03 8.17
CA LEU A 86 8.94 -14.41 6.90
C LEU A 86 8.76 -15.37 5.72
N GLN A 87 9.03 -16.67 5.92
CA GLN A 87 8.77 -17.69 4.90
C GLN A 87 7.28 -17.86 4.60
N SER A 88 6.39 -17.75 5.61
CA SER A 88 4.94 -17.82 5.37
C SER A 88 4.46 -16.62 4.55
N VAL A 89 4.91 -15.41 4.88
CA VAL A 89 4.56 -14.20 4.13
C VAL A 89 5.04 -14.29 2.67
N HIS A 90 6.29 -14.73 2.47
CA HIS A 90 6.87 -14.89 1.14
C HIS A 90 6.08 -15.90 0.27
N ARG A 91 5.68 -17.04 0.85
CA ARG A 91 4.87 -18.05 0.15
C ARG A 91 3.52 -17.50 -0.28
N VAL A 92 2.88 -16.69 0.54
CA VAL A 92 1.60 -16.06 0.21
C VAL A 92 1.77 -15.03 -0.91
N SER A 93 2.79 -14.17 -0.83
CA SER A 93 3.08 -13.14 -1.83
C SER A 93 3.44 -13.71 -3.21
N THR A 94 4.20 -14.81 -3.24
CA THR A 94 4.65 -15.47 -4.48
C THR A 94 3.67 -16.51 -5.02
N HIS A 95 2.54 -16.73 -4.33
CA HIS A 95 1.55 -17.72 -4.76
C HIS A 95 0.95 -17.33 -6.12
N PRO A 96 0.76 -18.27 -7.07
CA PRO A 96 0.25 -17.96 -8.40
C PRO A 96 -1.17 -17.37 -8.41
N SER A 97 -1.95 -17.56 -7.35
CA SER A 97 -3.27 -16.92 -7.19
C SER A 97 -3.20 -15.52 -6.57
N ALA A 98 -2.03 -15.07 -6.09
CA ALA A 98 -1.87 -13.75 -5.48
C ALA A 98 -2.32 -12.58 -6.38
N PRO A 99 -2.07 -12.55 -7.70
CA PRO A 99 -2.52 -11.45 -8.57
C PRO A 99 -4.04 -11.31 -8.68
N THR A 100 -4.78 -12.38 -8.39
CA THR A 100 -6.26 -12.37 -8.42
C THR A 100 -6.88 -12.23 -7.03
N ALA A 101 -6.14 -12.58 -5.98
CA ALA A 101 -6.59 -12.54 -4.59
C ALA A 101 -6.18 -11.23 -3.87
N LEU A 102 -5.09 -10.59 -4.30
CA LEU A 102 -4.60 -9.34 -3.74
C LEU A 102 -4.89 -8.17 -4.69
N PRO A 103 -5.21 -6.98 -4.16
CA PRO A 103 -5.44 -5.80 -4.98
C PRO A 103 -4.16 -5.34 -5.66
N SER A 104 -4.27 -4.94 -6.94
CA SER A 104 -3.18 -4.28 -7.67
C SER A 104 -3.00 -2.85 -7.18
N LEU A 105 -1.75 -2.48 -6.87
CA LEU A 105 -1.39 -1.17 -6.33
C LEU A 105 -0.67 -0.33 -7.40
N PRO A 106 -1.11 0.92 -7.65
CA PRO A 106 -0.33 1.90 -8.40
C PRO A 106 1.08 2.11 -7.83
N PHE A 107 2.08 2.27 -8.70
CA PHE A 107 3.46 2.51 -8.28
C PHE A 107 3.62 3.78 -7.42
N GLU A 108 2.90 4.84 -7.77
CA GLU A 108 2.88 6.10 -7.01
C GLU A 108 2.51 5.89 -5.53
N LEU A 109 1.61 4.94 -5.22
CA LEU A 109 1.27 4.62 -3.82
C LEU A 109 2.45 4.03 -3.06
N ILE A 110 3.30 3.23 -3.72
CA ILE A 110 4.49 2.64 -3.11
C ILE A 110 5.46 3.77 -2.73
N GLN A 111 5.67 4.73 -3.63
CA GLN A 111 6.53 5.88 -3.38
C GLN A 111 6.04 6.74 -2.20
N TYR A 112 4.72 6.90 -2.05
CA TYR A 112 4.15 7.60 -0.88
C TYR A 112 4.52 6.91 0.43
N VAL A 113 4.39 5.58 0.49
CA VAL A 113 4.71 4.79 1.68
C VAL A 113 6.22 4.80 1.96
N GLU A 114 7.06 4.66 0.93
CA GLU A 114 8.53 4.75 1.06
C GLU A 114 8.99 6.12 1.57
N GLY A 115 8.32 7.20 1.15
CA GLY A 115 8.55 8.56 1.63
C GLY A 115 7.95 8.86 3.02
N GLY A 116 7.30 7.91 3.68
CA GLY A 116 6.64 8.09 4.97
C GLY A 116 5.40 8.98 4.93
N ARG A 117 4.80 9.21 3.75
CA ARG A 117 3.59 10.02 3.57
C ARG A 117 2.35 9.14 3.70
N ASN A 118 1.26 9.70 4.22
CA ASN A 118 0.00 8.97 4.34
C ASN A 118 -0.54 8.58 2.93
N PRO A 119 -0.72 7.28 2.61
CA PRO A 119 -1.26 6.83 1.32
C PRO A 119 -2.68 7.33 1.03
N ASP A 120 -3.47 7.71 2.05
CA ASP A 120 -4.82 8.28 1.84
C ASP A 120 -4.79 9.62 1.10
N ILE A 121 -3.66 10.33 1.16
CA ILE A 121 -3.51 11.58 0.43
C ILE A 121 -3.51 11.34 -1.07
N TYR A 122 -2.89 10.25 -1.54
CA TYR A 122 -2.90 9.90 -2.96
C TYR A 122 -4.32 9.63 -3.46
N THR A 123 -5.11 8.85 -2.71
CA THR A 123 -6.48 8.51 -3.13
C THR A 123 -7.38 9.75 -3.11
N ARG A 124 -7.20 10.63 -2.13
CA ARG A 124 -7.86 11.94 -2.10
C ARG A 124 -7.48 12.80 -3.32
N GLU A 125 -6.19 13.00 -3.57
CA GLU A 125 -5.69 13.78 -4.70
C GLU A 125 -6.19 13.19 -6.04
N PHE A 126 -6.23 11.87 -6.16
CA PHE A 126 -6.76 11.17 -7.33
C PHE A 126 -8.24 11.49 -7.57
N VAL A 127 -9.09 11.41 -6.53
CA VAL A 127 -10.52 11.75 -6.65
C VAL A 127 -10.70 13.23 -6.99
N GLU A 128 -9.92 14.11 -6.37
CA GLU A 128 -9.93 15.55 -6.67
C GLU A 128 -9.52 15.83 -8.13
N LEU A 129 -8.50 15.15 -8.62
CA LEU A 129 -8.03 15.23 -10.01
C LEU A 129 -9.12 14.75 -10.98
N VAL A 130 -9.71 13.57 -10.75
CA VAL A 130 -10.78 13.02 -11.61
C VAL A 130 -11.99 13.95 -11.64
N ARG A 131 -12.39 14.49 -10.49
CA ARG A 131 -13.49 15.46 -10.41
C ARG A 131 -13.18 16.72 -11.22
N ARG A 132 -12.01 17.33 -11.02
CA ARG A 132 -11.58 18.52 -11.76
C ARG A 132 -11.56 18.24 -13.26
N GLN A 133 -10.97 17.12 -13.68
CA GLN A 133 -10.86 16.76 -15.09
C GLN A 133 -12.21 16.49 -15.74
N ASN A 134 -13.12 15.82 -15.03
CA ASN A 134 -14.48 15.56 -15.51
C ASN A 134 -15.26 16.88 -15.69
N GLN A 135 -15.20 17.77 -14.71
CA GLN A 135 -15.80 19.11 -14.80
C GLN A 135 -15.21 19.92 -15.96
N LEU A 136 -13.88 19.94 -16.09
CA LEU A 136 -13.19 20.61 -17.17
C LEU A 136 -13.65 20.07 -18.53
N MET A 137 -13.73 18.75 -18.68
CA MET A 137 -14.16 18.12 -19.94
C MET A 137 -15.60 18.47 -20.28
N ARG A 138 -16.50 18.44 -19.30
CA ARG A 138 -17.90 18.86 -19.48
C ARG A 138 -18.01 20.32 -19.88
N GLY A 139 -17.20 21.19 -19.27
CA GLY A 139 -17.12 22.61 -19.64
C GLY A 139 -16.63 22.81 -21.07
N LYS A 140 -15.57 22.08 -21.48
CA LYS A 140 -15.05 22.11 -22.86
C LYS A 140 -16.11 21.63 -23.86
N MET A 141 -16.75 20.48 -23.60
CA MET A 141 -17.80 19.94 -24.46
C MET A 141 -18.94 20.94 -24.63
N ARG A 142 -19.35 21.62 -23.54
CA ARG A 142 -20.38 22.66 -23.61
C ARG A 142 -19.92 23.85 -24.46
N ALA A 143 -18.73 24.38 -24.22
CA ALA A 143 -18.20 25.51 -24.98
C ALA A 143 -18.05 25.20 -26.48
N PHE A 144 -17.63 23.98 -26.84
CA PHE A 144 -17.60 23.54 -28.24
C PHE A 144 -19.01 23.38 -28.83
N GLY A 145 -19.98 22.92 -28.05
CA GLY A 145 -21.39 22.91 -28.44
C GLY A 145 -21.92 24.32 -28.73
N ASP A 146 -21.73 25.25 -27.79
CA ASP A 146 -22.14 26.64 -27.93
C ASP A 146 -21.46 27.31 -29.14
N PHE A 147 -20.16 27.08 -29.33
CA PHE A 147 -19.41 27.59 -30.48
C PHE A 147 -19.94 27.04 -31.80
N ARG A 148 -20.24 25.73 -31.87
CA ARG A 148 -20.84 25.11 -33.06
C ARG A 148 -22.18 25.78 -33.39
N ASP A 149 -23.02 26.01 -32.40
CA ASP A 149 -24.36 26.56 -32.61
C ASP A 149 -24.30 28.01 -33.11
N VAL A 150 -23.43 28.83 -32.52
CA VAL A 150 -23.17 30.20 -32.99
C VAL A 150 -22.62 30.18 -34.42
N LEU A 151 -21.60 29.37 -34.69
CA LEU A 151 -21.00 29.26 -36.02
C LEU A 151 -22.03 28.83 -37.07
N ALA A 152 -22.85 27.83 -36.76
CA ALA A 152 -23.88 27.34 -37.65
C ALA A 152 -24.90 28.44 -37.99
N ARG A 153 -25.30 29.25 -36.99
CA ARG A 153 -26.20 30.41 -37.19
C ARG A 153 -25.58 31.45 -38.13
N GLU A 154 -24.35 31.89 -37.86
CA GLU A 154 -23.67 32.89 -38.70
C GLU A 154 -23.46 32.37 -40.13
N MET A 155 -23.09 31.09 -40.30
CA MET A 155 -22.95 30.47 -41.62
C MET A 155 -24.29 30.42 -42.36
N GLY A 156 -25.39 30.16 -41.67
CA GLY A 156 -26.72 30.14 -42.28
C GLY A 156 -27.22 31.53 -42.71
N GLU A 157 -26.80 32.59 -42.03
CA GLU A 157 -27.11 33.98 -42.40
C GLU A 157 -26.21 34.49 -43.53
N ALA A 158 -24.90 34.21 -43.48
CA ALA A 158 -23.92 34.66 -44.47
C ALA A 158 -23.97 33.85 -45.79
N LEU A 159 -24.35 32.58 -45.73
CA LEU A 159 -24.34 31.64 -46.86
C LEU A 159 -25.68 30.86 -46.92
N PRO A 160 -26.74 31.48 -47.49
CA PRO A 160 -28.08 30.88 -47.47
C PRO A 160 -28.16 29.54 -48.23
N GLU A 161 -27.36 29.35 -49.28
CA GLU A 161 -27.30 28.11 -50.07
C GLU A 161 -26.80 26.90 -49.25
N LEU A 162 -26.04 27.14 -48.17
CA LEU A 162 -25.43 26.09 -47.35
C LEU A 162 -26.24 25.76 -46.09
N ARG A 163 -27.40 26.40 -45.87
CA ARG A 163 -28.20 26.26 -44.64
C ARG A 163 -28.61 24.82 -44.37
N GLU A 164 -29.05 24.10 -45.39
CA GLU A 164 -29.48 22.70 -45.24
C GLU A 164 -28.31 21.79 -44.88
N ASP A 165 -27.14 22.00 -45.50
CA ASP A 165 -25.91 21.24 -45.22
C ASP A 165 -25.40 21.48 -43.80
N VAL A 166 -25.37 22.74 -43.37
CA VAL A 166 -25.00 23.12 -42.00
C VAL A 166 -25.96 22.49 -40.99
N GLY A 167 -27.28 22.53 -41.26
CA GLY A 167 -28.30 21.87 -40.44
C GLY A 167 -28.06 20.36 -40.30
N ARG A 168 -27.73 19.68 -41.40
CA ARG A 168 -27.38 18.24 -41.39
C ARG A 168 -26.15 17.95 -40.51
N VAL A 169 -25.11 18.79 -40.57
CA VAL A 169 -23.89 18.62 -39.76
C VAL A 169 -24.16 18.86 -38.27
N VAL A 170 -24.98 19.86 -37.92
CA VAL A 170 -25.36 20.11 -36.52
C VAL A 170 -26.18 18.95 -35.95
N GLN A 171 -27.12 18.42 -36.75
CA GLN A 171 -27.90 17.24 -36.39
C GLN A 171 -27.02 15.99 -36.22
N GLY A 172 -26.05 15.78 -37.12
CA GLY A 172 -25.08 14.69 -37.03
C GLY A 172 -24.12 14.79 -35.84
N THR A 173 -23.91 15.99 -35.29
CA THR A 173 -23.08 16.22 -34.08
C THR A 173 -23.89 16.29 -32.79
N GLY A 174 -25.18 15.94 -32.83
CA GLY A 174 -26.02 15.74 -31.65
C GLY A 174 -26.76 16.98 -31.13
N HIS A 175 -26.98 18.01 -31.95
CA HIS A 175 -27.95 19.08 -31.63
C HIS A 175 -29.04 19.23 -32.69
N CYS A 176 -30.23 19.61 -32.25
CA CYS A 176 -31.31 20.00 -33.15
C CYS A 176 -31.17 21.48 -33.48
N TRP A 177 -31.01 21.81 -34.76
CA TRP A 177 -30.96 23.19 -35.21
C TRP A 177 -32.39 23.76 -35.22
N THR A 178 -32.65 24.74 -34.35
CA THR A 178 -33.96 25.41 -34.27
C THR A 178 -33.97 26.61 -35.19
N LEU A 179 -33.96 26.35 -36.50
CA LEU A 179 -34.49 27.33 -37.43
C LEU A 179 -35.99 27.13 -37.51
N GLN A 180 -36.73 28.15 -37.09
CA GLN A 180 -38.18 28.35 -37.18
C GLN A 180 -39.00 27.30 -37.98
N ASP A 181 -39.97 26.69 -37.27
CA ASP A 181 -41.30 26.25 -37.73
C ASP A 181 -41.62 24.87 -38.36
N ILE A 182 -40.71 23.88 -38.48
CA ILE A 182 -41.14 22.57 -39.09
C ILE A 182 -41.00 21.33 -38.19
N CYS A 183 -40.15 21.31 -37.16
CA CYS A 183 -39.87 20.03 -36.46
C CYS A 183 -40.64 19.74 -35.15
N CYS A 184 -41.36 20.71 -34.55
CA CYS A 184 -42.03 20.47 -33.26
C CYS A 184 -43.49 19.96 -33.33
N ASN A 185 -44.16 20.01 -34.49
CA ASN A 185 -45.56 19.58 -34.60
C ASN A 185 -45.76 18.10 -34.96
N GLY A 186 -44.70 17.33 -35.21
CA GLY A 186 -44.82 15.95 -35.72
C GLY A 186 -44.83 14.84 -34.67
N MET A 187 -44.52 15.11 -33.40
CA MET A 187 -44.22 14.06 -32.42
C MET A 187 -45.06 14.11 -31.13
N PHE A 188 -46.29 14.64 -31.21
CA PHE A 188 -47.25 14.63 -30.08
C PHE A 188 -48.70 14.29 -30.51
N ALA A 189 -48.89 13.58 -31.62
CA ALA A 189 -50.22 13.20 -32.14
C ALA A 189 -50.50 11.69 -32.18
N LEU A 190 -49.75 10.87 -31.43
CA LEU A 190 -50.03 9.43 -31.27
C LEU A 190 -49.71 8.99 -29.83
N ALA A 191 -50.67 9.27 -28.93
CA ALA A 191 -50.89 8.54 -27.68
C ALA A 191 -52.38 8.65 -27.33
#